data_AF-A0A7J2RA34-F1
#
_entry.id   AF-A0A7J2RA34-F1
#
_cell.length_a   1.000
_cell.length_b   1.000
_cell.length_c   1.000
_cell.angle_alpha   90.00
_cell.angle_beta   90.00
_cell.angle_gamma   90.00
#
_symmetry.space_group_name_H-M   'P 1'
#
loop_
_entity.id
_entity.type
_entity.pdbx_description
1 polymer ?
#
loop_
_entity_poly.entity_id
_entity_poly.type
_entity_poly.pdbx_seq_one_letter_code
_entity_poly.pdbx_strand_id
1 'polypeptide(L)'
;MLIIKPINKFKTFKSDAAPFFFYLDIFPPNPTAFKSQKTKALLESIKLNPVMPLPMRVDRVFNGEKSVLIRPREPISFLFMDNLVATINPSRLLQHGIEKLIYFTEIRGFENFFTSLTIERAKKWWDSSRFLYAKLLHLEEDFSAFLKAYIQTLVKAKINDEDLIIAAKDYCQMISEICDKRIKENTILIETMQKEDNVKLYKEKRVTYKEKGKKVKKVHIYPELVDIDVFDLSKEGFFSTIE
;
A
#
# COMPACT_ATOMS: atom_id res chain seq x y z
N MET A 1 10.18 -2.94 29.45
CA MET A 1 9.99 -2.17 28.20
C MET A 1 11.26 -2.34 27.39
N LEU A 2 11.24 -3.11 26.29
CA LEU A 2 12.40 -3.33 25.42
C LEU A 2 12.58 -2.10 24.53
N ILE A 3 13.78 -1.50 24.54
CA ILE A 3 14.12 -0.33 23.70
C ILE A 3 14.87 -0.84 22.48
N ILE A 4 14.18 -0.95 21.35
CA ILE A 4 14.74 -1.41 20.08
C ILE A 4 15.42 -0.24 19.39
N LYS A 5 16.74 -0.31 19.21
CA LYS A 5 17.48 0.70 18.45
C LYS A 5 17.22 0.53 16.94
N PRO A 6 16.97 1.61 16.18
CA PRO A 6 16.77 1.54 14.75
C PRO A 6 18.08 1.08 14.11
N ILE A 7 17.96 0.19 13.13
CA ILE A 7 19.14 -0.52 12.60
C ILE A 7 19.72 0.25 11.43
N ASN A 8 18.94 1.14 10.82
CA ASN A 8 19.37 2.05 9.77
C ASN A 8 18.58 3.36 9.84
N LYS A 9 19.24 4.49 9.59
CA LYS A 9 18.56 5.68 9.07
C LYS A 9 18.33 5.46 7.58
N PHE A 10 17.10 5.16 7.21
CA PHE A 10 16.78 4.90 5.80
C PHE A 10 16.54 6.23 5.10
N LYS A 11 17.51 6.67 4.26
CA LYS A 11 17.25 7.76 3.31
C LYS A 11 16.29 7.24 2.25
N THR A 12 15.02 7.54 2.42
CA THR A 12 13.94 7.14 1.53
C THR A 12 13.26 8.41 1.07
N PHE A 13 12.94 8.54 -0.23
CA PHE A 13 11.99 9.59 -0.63
C PHE A 13 10.73 9.39 0.21
N LYS A 14 10.02 10.43 0.61
CA LYS A 14 8.75 10.21 1.30
C LYS A 14 7.70 9.57 0.38
N SER A 15 7.95 9.58 -0.95
CA SER A 15 7.29 8.72 -1.94
C SER A 15 7.80 7.27 -1.97
N ASP A 16 8.88 6.95 -1.29
CA ASP A 16 9.35 5.57 -0.98
C ASP A 16 8.89 5.13 0.42
N ALA A 17 8.56 6.08 1.30
CA ALA A 17 7.56 5.93 2.36
C ALA A 17 6.14 6.22 1.83
N ALA A 18 5.94 6.09 0.51
CA ALA A 18 4.60 6.13 -0.04
C ALA A 18 3.77 5.09 0.73
N PRO A 19 2.53 5.43 1.10
CA PRO A 19 1.60 4.45 1.64
C PRO A 19 1.69 3.22 0.76
N PHE A 20 2.21 2.11 1.29
CA PHE A 20 1.92 0.82 0.70
C PHE A 20 0.40 0.75 0.73
N PHE A 21 -0.20 0.41 -0.41
CA PHE A 21 -1.64 0.27 -0.68
C PHE A 21 -2.31 1.57 -1.24
N PHE A 22 -3.04 1.58 -2.38
CA PHE A 22 -4.40 1.07 -2.66
C PHE A 22 -4.73 0.84 -4.15
N TYR A 23 -5.40 -0.27 -4.42
CA TYR A 23 -6.37 -0.47 -5.50
C TYR A 23 -7.39 -1.49 -4.95
N LEU A 24 -8.67 -1.29 -5.23
CA LEU A 24 -9.68 -2.31 -5.04
C LEU A 24 -10.18 -2.65 -6.42
N ASP A 25 -9.93 -3.88 -6.86
CA ASP A 25 -10.52 -4.35 -8.11
C ASP A 25 -11.96 -4.73 -7.79
N ILE A 26 -12.87 -3.78 -8.04
CA ILE A 26 -14.32 -4.00 -7.89
C ILE A 26 -14.79 -5.07 -8.88
N PHE A 27 -14.07 -5.25 -9.98
CA PHE A 27 -14.37 -6.23 -11.02
C PHE A 27 -13.17 -7.16 -11.22
N PRO A 28 -13.39 -8.48 -11.40
CA PRO A 28 -12.29 -9.38 -11.74
C PRO A 28 -11.60 -8.92 -13.03
N PRO A 29 -10.25 -8.97 -13.12
CA PRO A 29 -9.56 -8.62 -14.34
C PRO A 29 -10.05 -9.49 -15.49
N ASN A 30 -10.40 -8.86 -16.61
CA ASN A 30 -10.87 -9.58 -17.79
C ASN A 30 -9.71 -10.30 -18.48
N PRO A 31 -9.58 -11.64 -18.40
CA PRO A 31 -8.44 -12.36 -18.97
C PRO A 31 -8.41 -12.31 -20.49
N THR A 32 -9.54 -11.99 -21.14
CA THR A 32 -9.61 -11.90 -22.61
C THR A 32 -8.80 -10.72 -23.15
N ALA A 33 -8.46 -9.73 -22.31
CA ALA A 33 -7.61 -8.61 -22.69
C ALA A 33 -6.12 -8.99 -22.81
N PHE A 34 -5.71 -10.16 -22.32
CA PHE A 34 -4.30 -10.58 -22.26
C PHE A 34 -4.03 -11.70 -23.26
N LYS A 35 -2.89 -11.63 -23.96
CA LYS A 35 -2.54 -12.61 -25.02
C LYS A 35 -1.84 -13.86 -24.49
N SER A 36 -1.05 -13.74 -23.42
CA SER A 36 -0.26 -14.84 -22.86
C SER A 36 -1.11 -15.78 -22.01
N GLN A 37 -1.03 -17.09 -22.27
CA GLN A 37 -1.71 -18.12 -21.48
C GLN A 37 -1.21 -18.16 -20.02
N LYS A 38 0.09 -17.90 -19.82
CA LYS A 38 0.69 -17.76 -18.47
C LYS A 38 0.07 -16.58 -17.71
N THR A 39 -0.07 -15.43 -18.37
CA THR A 39 -0.66 -14.22 -17.77
C THR A 39 -2.14 -14.43 -17.45
N LYS A 40 -2.90 -15.12 -18.32
CA LYS A 40 -4.30 -15.48 -18.06
C LYS A 40 -4.45 -16.33 -16.81
N ALA A 41 -3.64 -17.38 -16.65
CA ALA A 41 -3.66 -18.25 -15.48
C ALA A 41 -3.32 -17.49 -14.18
N LEU A 42 -2.37 -16.56 -14.23
CA LEU A 42 -2.03 -15.68 -13.10
C LEU A 42 -3.14 -14.68 -12.77
N LEU A 43 -3.87 -14.17 -13.76
CA LEU A 43 -5.00 -13.26 -13.53
C LEU A 43 -6.21 -13.99 -12.92
N GLU A 44 -6.47 -15.23 -13.34
CA GLU A 44 -7.53 -16.05 -12.77
C GLU A 44 -7.32 -16.37 -11.29
N SER A 45 -6.07 -16.54 -10.84
CA SER A 45 -5.76 -16.69 -9.41
C SER A 45 -5.94 -15.41 -8.58
N ILE A 46 -6.05 -14.25 -9.25
CA ILE A 46 -6.28 -12.92 -8.64
C ILE A 46 -7.77 -12.59 -8.54
N LYS A 47 -8.62 -13.09 -9.45
CA LYS A 47 -10.05 -12.75 -9.59
C LYS A 47 -10.93 -12.89 -8.34
N LEU A 48 -10.51 -13.66 -7.34
CA LEU A 48 -11.37 -14.07 -6.22
C LEU A 48 -11.44 -13.06 -5.06
N ASN A 49 -10.67 -11.97 -5.07
CA ASN A 49 -10.65 -11.02 -3.94
C ASN A 49 -10.60 -9.55 -4.40
N PRO A 50 -11.55 -8.70 -3.97
CA PRO A 50 -11.61 -7.28 -4.37
C PRO A 50 -10.52 -6.39 -3.76
N VAL A 51 -9.61 -6.92 -2.94
CA VAL A 51 -8.63 -6.14 -2.20
C VAL A 51 -7.26 -6.32 -2.83
N MET A 52 -6.83 -5.35 -3.64
CA MET A 52 -5.64 -5.50 -4.47
C MET A 52 -4.78 -4.24 -4.42
N PRO A 53 -3.95 -4.06 -3.39
CA PRO A 53 -3.49 -2.73 -3.08
C PRO A 53 -2.18 -2.29 -3.80
N LEU A 54 -2.10 -1.04 -4.31
CA LEU A 54 -0.96 -0.49 -5.08
C LEU A 54 -0.68 0.98 -4.70
N PRO A 55 0.51 1.30 -4.16
CA PRO A 55 1.63 1.63 -5.02
C PRO A 55 2.72 0.60 -4.77
N MET A 56 2.73 -0.39 -5.65
CA MET A 56 3.70 -1.44 -5.57
C MET A 56 5.00 -0.85 -6.06
N ARG A 57 5.99 -0.86 -5.19
CA ARG A 57 7.37 -0.93 -5.62
C ARG A 57 7.62 -2.30 -6.28
N VAL A 58 6.89 -2.60 -7.37
CA VAL A 58 7.09 -3.78 -8.23
C VAL A 58 8.55 -3.83 -8.64
N ASP A 59 9.16 -2.66 -8.88
CA ASP A 59 10.58 -2.51 -9.15
C ASP A 59 11.42 -3.10 -8.00
N ARG A 60 11.09 -2.82 -6.73
CA ARG A 60 11.82 -3.38 -5.59
C ARG A 60 11.62 -4.89 -5.45
N VAL A 61 10.40 -5.40 -5.62
CA VAL A 61 10.15 -6.85 -5.62
C VAL A 61 10.93 -7.53 -6.75
N PHE A 62 10.84 -6.96 -7.95
CA PHE A 62 11.51 -7.43 -9.15
C PHE A 62 13.03 -7.40 -9.05
N ASN A 63 13.59 -6.43 -8.32
CA ASN A 63 15.03 -6.28 -8.09
C ASN A 63 15.54 -7.01 -6.82
N GLY A 64 14.65 -7.55 -5.98
CA GLY A 64 15.04 -8.15 -4.70
C GLY A 64 15.50 -7.12 -3.66
N GLU A 65 14.93 -5.92 -3.68
CA GLU A 65 15.27 -4.78 -2.81
C GLU A 65 14.32 -4.64 -1.63
N LYS A 66 14.85 -4.46 -0.43
CA LYS A 66 14.06 -4.33 0.80
C LYS A 66 12.97 -3.25 0.72
N SER A 67 11.83 -3.54 1.34
CA SER A 67 10.65 -2.68 1.43
C SER A 67 10.21 -2.56 2.89
N VAL A 68 9.66 -1.41 3.28
CA VAL A 68 9.12 -1.19 4.62
C VAL A 68 7.61 -1.32 4.56
N LEU A 69 7.03 -2.28 5.27
CA LEU A 69 5.58 -2.52 5.19
C LEU A 69 4.80 -1.55 6.09
N ILE A 70 3.81 -0.88 5.51
CA ILE A 70 2.79 -0.14 6.27
C ILE A 70 1.63 -1.09 6.53
N ARG A 71 1.19 -1.17 7.79
CA ARG A 71 0.13 -2.08 8.23
C ARG A 71 -0.68 -1.49 9.38
N PRO A 72 -1.93 -1.94 9.62
CA PRO A 72 -2.69 -1.56 10.79
C PRO A 72 -1.98 -2.12 12.03
N ARG A 73 -1.89 -1.34 13.11
CA ARG A 73 -1.31 -1.79 14.38
C ARG A 73 -2.15 -2.84 15.08
N GLU A 74 -3.47 -2.75 14.88
CA GLU A 74 -4.46 -3.54 15.60
C GLU A 74 -5.47 -4.18 14.62
N PRO A 75 -6.13 -5.27 15.00
CA PRO A 75 -7.27 -5.79 14.27
C PRO A 75 -8.33 -4.71 14.06
N ILE A 76 -8.92 -4.69 12.88
CA ILE A 76 -9.91 -3.66 12.55
C ILE A 76 -11.29 -4.27 12.60
N SER A 77 -12.05 -3.88 13.62
CA SER A 77 -13.41 -4.37 13.88
C SER A 77 -14.46 -3.32 13.54
N PHE A 78 -15.58 -3.79 13.01
CA PHE A 78 -16.70 -2.96 12.55
C PHE A 78 -18.02 -3.57 12.92
N LEU A 79 -18.91 -2.73 13.45
CA LEU A 79 -20.32 -3.08 13.52
C LEU A 79 -20.87 -3.14 12.09
N PHE A 80 -21.25 -4.34 11.66
CA PHE A 80 -21.78 -4.66 10.35
C PHE A 80 -23.31 -4.57 10.33
N MET A 81 -23.95 -5.01 11.43
CA MET A 81 -25.37 -4.84 11.78
C MET A 81 -25.46 -4.76 13.31
N ASP A 82 -26.64 -4.41 13.86
CA ASP A 82 -26.86 -4.19 15.31
C ASP A 82 -26.25 -5.26 16.23
N ASN A 83 -26.05 -6.50 15.75
CA ASN A 83 -25.42 -7.60 16.49
C ASN A 83 -24.28 -8.34 15.76
N LEU A 84 -23.77 -7.84 14.63
CA LEU A 84 -22.71 -8.51 13.86
C LEU A 84 -21.47 -7.63 13.78
N VAL A 85 -20.31 -8.18 14.15
CA VAL A 85 -19.02 -7.48 14.05
C VAL A 85 -18.14 -8.15 13.00
N ALA A 86 -17.86 -7.42 11.92
CA ALA A 86 -16.85 -7.83 10.94
C ALA A 86 -15.47 -7.45 11.48
N THR A 87 -14.52 -8.40 11.51
CA THR A 87 -13.15 -8.14 11.96
C THR A 87 -12.14 -8.55 10.90
N ILE A 88 -11.25 -7.64 10.54
CA ILE A 88 -10.11 -7.91 9.66
C ILE A 88 -8.91 -8.30 10.53
N ASN A 89 -8.38 -9.50 10.30
CA ASN A 89 -7.11 -9.94 10.83
C ASN A 89 -5.96 -9.34 9.98
N PRO A 90 -5.12 -8.45 10.53
CA PRO A 90 -4.07 -7.78 9.75
C PRO A 90 -3.03 -8.74 9.16
N SER A 91 -2.66 -9.80 9.88
CA SER A 91 -1.65 -10.76 9.41
C SER A 91 -2.13 -11.53 8.18
N ARG A 92 -3.38 -12.02 8.20
CA ARG A 92 -3.97 -12.73 7.06
C ARG A 92 -4.16 -11.79 5.86
N LEU A 93 -4.59 -10.55 6.13
CA LEU A 93 -4.72 -9.53 5.08
C LEU A 93 -3.38 -9.27 4.39
N LEU A 94 -2.30 -9.09 5.18
CA LEU A 94 -0.96 -8.85 4.65
C LEU A 94 -0.44 -10.05 3.87
N GLN A 95 -0.62 -11.27 4.37
CA GLN A 95 -0.21 -12.50 3.68
C GLN A 95 -0.84 -12.57 2.28
N HIS A 96 -2.15 -12.40 2.19
CA HIS A 96 -2.84 -12.36 0.90
C HIS A 96 -2.35 -11.21 0.01
N GLY A 97 -2.14 -10.02 0.59
CA GLY A 97 -1.59 -8.87 -0.14
C GLY A 97 -0.21 -9.14 -0.73
N ILE A 98 0.68 -9.81 0.00
CA ILE A 98 2.04 -10.15 -0.44
C ILE A 98 2.02 -11.18 -1.56
N GLU A 99 1.20 -12.23 -1.44
CA GLU A 99 1.02 -13.24 -2.49
C GLU A 99 0.60 -12.58 -3.82
N LYS A 100 -0.39 -11.68 -3.75
CA LYS A 100 -0.88 -10.95 -4.93
C LYS A 100 0.15 -9.96 -5.48
N LEU A 101 0.93 -9.33 -4.61
CA LEU A 101 2.04 -8.45 -4.97
C LEU A 101 3.10 -9.20 -5.81
N ILE A 102 3.42 -10.43 -5.44
CA ILE A 102 4.35 -11.28 -6.21
C ILE A 102 3.79 -11.57 -7.60
N TYR A 103 2.53 -11.98 -7.71
CA TYR A 103 1.91 -12.26 -9.00
C TYR A 103 1.80 -11.03 -9.90
N PHE A 104 1.39 -9.88 -9.35
CA PHE A 104 1.31 -8.65 -10.14
C PHE A 104 2.69 -8.16 -10.57
N THR A 105 3.72 -8.36 -9.74
CA THR A 105 5.11 -8.07 -10.12
C THR A 105 5.55 -8.93 -11.31
N GLU A 106 5.23 -10.23 -11.31
CA GLU A 106 5.50 -11.11 -12.45
C GLU A 106 4.79 -10.63 -13.72
N ILE A 107 3.49 -10.30 -13.63
CA ILE A 107 2.72 -9.81 -14.77
C ILE A 107 3.34 -8.52 -15.33
N ARG A 108 3.62 -7.52 -14.47
CA ARG A 108 4.20 -6.24 -14.89
C ARG A 108 5.63 -6.35 -15.39
N GLY A 109 6.44 -7.23 -14.79
CA GLY A 109 7.79 -7.52 -15.25
C GLY A 109 7.77 -8.10 -16.66
N PHE A 110 6.86 -9.05 -16.90
CA PHE A 110 6.70 -9.68 -18.20
C PHE A 110 6.16 -8.70 -19.26
N GLU A 111 5.16 -7.89 -18.92
CA GLU A 111 4.56 -6.93 -19.86
C GLU A 111 5.52 -5.82 -20.30
N ASN A 112 6.28 -5.24 -19.35
CA ASN A 112 7.09 -4.06 -19.62
C ASN A 112 8.51 -4.39 -20.08
N PHE A 113 9.05 -5.52 -19.63
CA PHE A 113 10.46 -5.86 -19.83
C PHE A 113 10.68 -7.23 -20.48
N PHE A 114 9.61 -8.01 -20.75
CA PHE A 114 9.68 -9.38 -21.26
C PHE A 114 10.53 -10.31 -20.38
N THR A 115 10.61 -9.99 -19.08
CA THR A 115 11.40 -10.72 -18.09
C THR A 115 10.53 -11.14 -16.92
N SER A 116 10.73 -12.38 -16.44
CA SER A 116 10.02 -12.90 -15.27
C SER A 116 10.72 -12.53 -13.96
N LEU A 117 9.92 -12.35 -12.91
CA LEU A 117 10.35 -12.39 -11.52
C LEU A 117 10.83 -13.81 -11.19
N THR A 118 12.09 -13.93 -10.81
CA THR A 118 12.65 -15.23 -10.38
C THR A 118 12.32 -15.49 -8.91
N ILE A 119 12.26 -16.77 -8.53
CA ILE A 119 12.02 -17.18 -7.15
C ILE A 119 13.10 -16.62 -6.22
N GLU A 120 14.35 -16.55 -6.66
CA GLU A 120 15.48 -16.03 -5.88
C GLU A 120 15.29 -14.54 -5.57
N ARG A 121 14.81 -13.75 -6.54
CA ARG A 121 14.54 -12.32 -6.35
C ARG A 121 13.37 -12.10 -5.39
N ALA A 122 12.30 -12.89 -5.53
CA ALA A 122 11.15 -12.84 -4.63
C ALA A 122 11.55 -13.21 -3.19
N LYS A 123 12.33 -14.29 -3.00
CA LYS A 123 12.86 -14.71 -1.69
C LYS A 123 13.77 -13.66 -1.08
N LYS A 124 14.72 -13.14 -1.86
CA LYS A 124 15.62 -12.07 -1.42
C LYS A 124 14.86 -10.83 -0.95
N TRP A 125 13.84 -10.41 -1.71
CA TRP A 125 12.95 -9.32 -1.32
C TRP A 125 12.23 -9.64 0.01
N TRP A 126 11.64 -10.83 0.12
CA TRP A 126 10.86 -11.22 1.29
C TRP A 126 11.70 -11.28 2.56
N ASP A 127 12.84 -11.98 2.51
CA ASP A 127 13.74 -12.16 3.65
C ASP A 127 14.28 -10.82 4.16
N SER A 128 14.48 -9.86 3.25
CA SER A 128 14.97 -8.52 3.59
C SER A 128 13.88 -7.53 4.00
N SER A 129 12.59 -7.87 3.85
CA SER A 129 11.46 -6.95 4.10
C SER A 129 10.54 -7.39 5.23
N ARG A 130 10.35 -8.69 5.44
CA ARG A 130 9.28 -9.25 6.31
C ARG A 130 9.32 -8.82 7.78
N PHE A 131 10.48 -8.38 8.25
CA PHE A 131 10.67 -7.90 9.62
C PHE A 131 10.91 -6.40 9.72
N LEU A 132 10.97 -5.69 8.58
CA LEU A 132 11.18 -4.26 8.58
C LEU A 132 9.87 -3.54 8.89
N TYR A 133 9.93 -2.70 9.92
CA TYR A 133 8.79 -1.90 10.36
C TYR A 133 9.23 -0.45 10.55
N ALA A 134 8.42 0.48 10.08
CA ALA A 134 8.54 1.89 10.42
C ALA A 134 7.19 2.36 10.96
N LYS A 135 7.23 3.13 12.04
CA LYS A 135 6.03 3.66 12.69
C LYS A 135 5.59 4.93 11.98
N LEU A 136 4.60 4.80 11.09
CA LEU A 136 4.07 5.89 10.28
C LEU A 136 2.60 6.10 10.65
N LEU A 137 2.36 6.65 11.84
CA LEU A 137 1.06 6.64 12.52
C LEU A 137 -0.09 7.11 11.61
N HIS A 138 0.04 8.29 11.01
CA HIS A 138 -0.99 8.80 10.09
C HIS A 138 -1.23 7.90 8.87
N LEU A 139 -0.19 7.26 8.31
CA LEU A 139 -0.37 6.36 7.17
C LEU A 139 -1.01 5.03 7.58
N GLU A 140 -0.74 4.55 8.79
CA GLU A 140 -1.37 3.35 9.36
C GLU A 140 -2.84 3.60 9.72
N GLU A 141 -3.15 4.81 10.21
CA GLU A 141 -4.51 5.29 10.44
C GLU A 141 -5.29 5.44 9.13
N ASP A 142 -4.69 6.07 8.12
CA ASP A 142 -5.27 6.17 6.78
C ASP A 142 -5.50 4.76 6.22
N PHE A 143 -4.52 3.84 6.36
CA PHE A 143 -4.66 2.43 5.97
C PHE A 143 -5.87 1.76 6.64
N SER A 144 -6.03 2.02 7.93
CA SER A 144 -7.16 1.51 8.69
C SER A 144 -8.48 2.12 8.21
N ALA A 145 -8.51 3.43 7.95
CA ALA A 145 -9.66 4.20 7.43
C ALA A 145 -10.20 3.58 6.13
N PHE A 146 -9.28 3.25 5.22
CA PHE A 146 -9.61 2.66 3.94
C PHE A 146 -10.20 1.24 4.05
N LEU A 147 -9.71 0.43 5.00
CA LEU A 147 -10.29 -0.88 5.30
C LEU A 147 -11.68 -0.76 5.92
N LYS A 148 -11.95 0.29 6.70
CA LYS A 148 -13.31 0.61 7.20
C LYS A 148 -14.25 0.88 6.03
N ALA A 149 -13.82 1.77 5.13
CA ALA A 149 -14.60 2.15 3.96
C ALA A 149 -14.97 0.92 3.12
N TYR A 150 -14.01 0.00 2.90
CA TYR A 150 -14.25 -1.24 2.15
C TYR A 150 -15.35 -2.10 2.77
N ILE A 151 -15.33 -2.28 4.10
CA ILE A 151 -16.35 -3.08 4.79
C ILE A 151 -17.71 -2.41 4.72
N GLN A 152 -17.77 -1.11 4.99
CA GLN A 152 -19.01 -0.34 5.06
C GLN A 152 -19.72 -0.20 3.71
N THR A 153 -18.98 -0.32 2.62
CA THR A 153 -19.49 -0.19 1.24
C THR A 153 -19.58 -1.55 0.56
N LEU A 154 -18.47 -2.07 0.04
CA LEU A 154 -18.43 -3.24 -0.83
C LEU A 154 -18.82 -4.54 -0.13
N VAL A 155 -18.33 -4.78 1.09
CA VAL A 155 -18.68 -6.01 1.82
C VAL A 155 -20.15 -6.00 2.23
N LYS A 156 -20.63 -4.85 2.71
CA LYS A 156 -22.04 -4.65 3.05
C LYS A 156 -22.95 -4.87 1.85
N ALA A 157 -22.66 -4.19 0.73
CA ALA A 157 -23.43 -4.33 -0.48
C ALA A 157 -23.44 -5.77 -1.00
N LYS A 158 -22.29 -6.46 -0.98
CA LYS A 158 -22.20 -7.87 -1.40
C LYS A 158 -23.05 -8.81 -0.55
N ILE A 159 -23.11 -8.60 0.76
CA ILE A 159 -23.88 -9.45 1.68
C ILE A 159 -25.38 -9.16 1.57
N ASN A 160 -25.75 -7.91 1.34
CA ASN A 160 -27.14 -7.47 1.22
C ASN A 160 -27.70 -7.59 -0.22
N ASP A 161 -26.91 -8.13 -1.16
CA ASP A 161 -27.24 -8.22 -2.59
C ASP A 161 -27.60 -6.85 -3.21
N GLU A 162 -26.88 -5.80 -2.81
CA GLU A 162 -27.01 -4.43 -3.32
C GLU A 162 -26.13 -4.20 -4.56
N ASP A 163 -26.33 -3.07 -5.25
CA ASP A 163 -25.54 -2.70 -6.44
C ASP A 163 -24.07 -2.44 -6.10
N LEU A 164 -23.20 -3.38 -6.49
CA LEU A 164 -21.76 -3.30 -6.28
C LEU A 164 -21.09 -2.14 -7.04
N ILE A 165 -21.66 -1.67 -8.15
CA ILE A 165 -21.14 -0.53 -8.91
C ILE A 165 -21.37 0.77 -8.14
N ILE A 166 -22.53 0.91 -7.50
CA ILE A 166 -22.81 2.06 -6.64
C ILE A 166 -21.92 2.01 -5.40
N ALA A 167 -21.87 0.88 -4.71
CA ALA A 167 -21.02 0.70 -3.52
C ALA A 167 -19.54 0.96 -3.82
N ALA A 168 -19.07 0.59 -5.02
CA ALA A 168 -17.73 0.88 -5.50
C ALA A 168 -17.45 2.38 -5.68
N LYS A 169 -18.42 3.14 -6.23
CA LYS A 169 -18.29 4.59 -6.35
C LYS A 169 -18.24 5.24 -4.98
N ASP A 170 -19.09 4.81 -4.06
CA ASP A 170 -19.11 5.30 -2.68
C ASP A 170 -17.79 5.01 -1.97
N TYR A 171 -17.25 3.79 -2.14
CA TYR A 171 -15.91 3.45 -1.66
C TYR A 171 -14.86 4.43 -2.21
N CYS A 172 -14.78 4.58 -3.53
CA CYS A 172 -13.80 5.47 -4.16
C CYS A 172 -13.92 6.92 -3.68
N GLN A 173 -15.15 7.39 -3.46
CA GLN A 173 -15.41 8.72 -2.92
C GLN A 173 -14.83 8.87 -1.50
N MET A 174 -15.10 7.91 -0.61
CA MET A 174 -14.54 7.91 0.75
C MET A 174 -13.00 7.88 0.75
N ILE A 175 -12.39 7.09 -0.13
CA ILE A 175 -10.93 7.06 -0.29
C ILE A 175 -10.41 8.42 -0.76
N SER A 176 -11.06 9.02 -1.75
CA SER A 176 -10.66 10.34 -2.28
C SER A 176 -10.68 11.40 -1.18
N GLU A 177 -11.71 11.40 -0.32
CA GLU A 177 -11.83 12.37 0.77
C GLU A 177 -10.71 12.23 1.81
N ILE A 178 -10.34 11.00 2.18
CA ILE A 178 -9.21 10.73 3.08
C ILE A 178 -7.90 11.21 2.45
N CYS A 179 -7.67 10.87 1.17
CA CYS A 179 -6.49 11.31 0.43
C CYS A 179 -6.42 12.83 0.31
N ASP A 180 -7.53 13.49 -0.03
CA ASP A 180 -7.61 14.95 -0.17
C ASP A 180 -7.36 15.66 1.15
N LYS A 181 -7.87 15.12 2.26
CA LYS A 181 -7.54 15.59 3.60
C LYS A 181 -6.03 15.53 3.84
N ARG A 182 -5.41 14.37 3.57
CA ARG A 182 -3.97 14.17 3.78
C ARG A 182 -3.12 15.08 2.90
N ILE A 183 -3.52 15.28 1.65
CA ILE A 183 -2.87 16.21 0.73
C ILE A 183 -2.96 17.62 1.31
N LYS A 184 -4.16 18.10 1.67
CA LYS A 184 -4.36 19.45 2.21
C LYS A 184 -3.55 19.71 3.48
N GLU A 185 -3.47 18.72 4.37
CA GLU A 185 -2.65 18.80 5.59
C GLU A 185 -1.15 18.84 5.27
N ASN A 186 -0.72 18.17 4.20
CA ASN A 186 0.68 18.06 3.75
C ASN A 186 1.65 17.67 4.89
N THR A 187 1.18 16.89 5.85
CA THR A 187 1.99 16.41 6.98
C THR A 187 1.64 14.96 7.29
N ILE A 188 2.64 14.23 7.78
CA ILE A 188 2.41 12.93 8.43
C ILE A 188 3.10 12.95 9.78
N LEU A 189 2.51 12.27 10.74
CA LEU A 189 3.12 12.00 12.03
C LEU A 189 3.96 10.74 11.93
N ILE A 190 5.26 10.87 12.19
CA ILE A 190 6.21 9.76 12.28
C ILE A 190 6.65 9.59 13.72
N GLU A 191 6.90 8.35 14.14
CA GLU A 191 7.45 8.06 15.45
C GLU A 191 8.90 7.57 15.30
N THR A 192 9.83 8.36 15.82
CA THR A 192 11.25 7.98 15.96
C THR A 192 11.52 7.50 17.38
N MET A 193 12.67 6.88 17.63
CA MET A 193 13.04 6.48 19.00
C MET A 193 13.05 7.63 20.01
N GLN A 194 13.22 8.86 19.55
CA GLN A 194 13.44 10.02 20.41
C GLN A 194 12.15 10.81 20.64
N LYS A 195 11.24 10.80 19.67
CA LYS A 195 10.01 11.61 19.66
C LYS A 195 9.10 11.28 18.49
N GLU A 196 7.85 11.69 18.62
CA GLU A 196 6.93 11.87 17.52
C GLU A 196 7.20 13.22 16.83
N ASP A 197 7.27 13.21 15.50
CA ASP A 197 7.50 14.42 14.69
C ASP A 197 6.48 14.52 13.55
N ASN A 198 5.95 15.73 13.35
CA ASN A 198 5.18 16.05 12.15
C ASN A 198 6.13 16.49 11.04
N VAL A 199 6.09 15.77 9.92
CA VAL A 199 6.99 16.00 8.78
C VAL A 199 6.19 16.25 7.50
N LYS A 200 6.66 17.15 6.64
CA LYS A 200 5.96 17.56 5.40
C LYS A 200 5.92 16.46 4.35
N LEU A 201 4.76 16.26 3.68
CA LEU A 201 4.56 15.21 2.67
C LEU A 201 5.26 15.51 1.36
N TYR A 202 5.13 16.76 0.94
CA TYR A 202 5.65 17.26 -0.29
C TYR A 202 6.03 18.72 -0.13
N LYS A 203 6.91 19.16 -1.03
CA LYS A 203 7.24 20.56 -1.25
C LYS A 203 6.66 21.03 -2.57
N GLU A 204 6.09 22.21 -2.55
CA GLU A 204 5.67 22.92 -3.75
C GLU A 204 6.85 23.71 -4.30
N LYS A 205 7.16 23.50 -5.58
CA LYS A 205 8.18 24.28 -6.30
C LYS A 205 7.52 24.97 -7.49
N ARG A 206 7.60 26.31 -7.51
CA ARG A 206 7.14 27.09 -8.66
C ARG A 206 8.16 26.98 -9.79
N VAL A 207 7.76 26.38 -10.90
CA VAL A 207 8.58 26.23 -12.10
C VAL A 207 8.03 27.16 -13.18
N THR A 208 8.92 27.89 -13.85
CA THR A 208 8.57 28.72 -15.00
C THR A 208 8.98 28.00 -16.27
N TYR A 209 8.04 27.80 -17.19
CA TYR A 209 8.29 27.21 -18.51
C TYR A 209 7.83 28.20 -19.59
N LYS A 210 8.32 27.99 -20.81
CA LYS A 210 7.82 28.69 -22.00
C LYS A 210 6.81 27.78 -22.69
N GLU A 211 5.54 28.14 -22.65
CA GLU A 211 4.49 27.51 -23.44
C GLU A 211 4.07 28.47 -24.55
N LYS A 212 4.16 28.02 -25.83
CA LYS A 212 3.81 28.84 -27.01
C LYS A 212 4.41 30.25 -27.00
N GLY A 213 5.69 30.36 -26.61
CA GLY A 213 6.42 31.63 -26.55
C GLY A 213 6.15 32.51 -25.32
N LYS A 214 5.16 32.18 -24.48
CA LYS A 214 4.84 32.93 -23.25
C LYS A 214 5.43 32.22 -22.01
N LYS A 215 5.96 33.00 -21.06
CA LYS A 215 6.38 32.47 -19.75
C LYS A 215 5.13 32.15 -18.92
N VAL A 216 4.97 30.90 -18.52
CA VAL A 216 3.88 30.44 -17.66
C VAL A 216 4.50 29.83 -16.40
N LYS A 217 3.90 30.12 -15.24
CA LYS A 217 4.32 29.58 -13.93
C LYS A 217 3.35 28.47 -13.53
N LYS A 218 3.82 27.24 -13.32
CA LYS A 218 3.05 26.14 -12.67
C LYS A 218 3.69 25.88 -11.31
N VAL A 219 2.85 25.46 -10.37
CA VAL A 219 3.31 24.82 -9.14
C VAL A 219 3.49 23.34 -9.44
N HIS A 220 4.68 22.82 -9.17
CA HIS A 220 4.97 21.40 -9.22
C HIS A 220 5.05 20.88 -7.78
N ILE A 221 4.40 19.75 -7.51
CA ILE A 221 4.43 19.07 -6.22
C ILE A 221 5.52 18.01 -6.28
N TYR A 222 6.48 18.07 -5.35
CA TYR A 222 7.56 17.09 -5.24
C TYR A 222 7.48 16.41 -3.87
N PRO A 223 7.54 15.07 -3.78
CA PRO A 223 7.64 14.40 -2.49
C PRO A 223 8.88 14.91 -1.74
N GLU A 224 8.72 15.15 -0.43
CA GLU A 224 9.84 15.56 0.41
C GLU A 224 10.68 14.33 0.80
N LEU A 225 11.93 14.48 1.24
CA LEU A 225 12.71 13.38 1.82
C LEU A 225 12.42 13.36 3.31
N VAL A 226 12.08 12.21 3.88
CA VAL A 226 11.85 12.06 5.32
C VAL A 226 12.69 10.91 5.83
N ASP A 227 13.47 11.19 6.86
CA ASP A 227 14.17 10.15 7.61
C ASP A 227 13.15 9.43 8.49
N ILE A 228 13.03 8.12 8.29
CA ILE A 228 12.19 7.24 9.13
C ILE A 228 13.10 6.26 9.87
N ASP A 229 12.78 6.03 11.13
CA ASP A 229 13.41 4.97 11.90
C ASP A 229 12.81 3.62 11.46
N VAL A 230 13.69 2.72 11.00
CA VAL A 230 13.30 1.35 10.63
C VAL A 230 13.80 0.39 11.70
N PHE A 231 12.85 -0.35 12.25
CA PHE A 231 13.04 -1.40 13.24
C PHE A 231 13.05 -2.76 12.53
N ASP A 232 13.92 -3.67 12.97
CA ASP A 232 13.91 -5.07 12.56
C ASP A 232 13.34 -5.90 13.71
N LEU A 233 12.11 -6.36 13.51
CA LEU A 233 11.38 -7.09 14.54
C LEU A 233 11.94 -8.50 14.76
N SER A 234 12.76 -9.05 13.84
CA SER A 234 13.37 -10.38 14.05
C SER A 234 14.25 -10.45 15.30
N LYS A 235 14.81 -9.31 15.72
CA LYS A 235 15.68 -9.21 16.89
C LYS A 235 14.92 -9.28 18.23
N GLU A 236 13.59 -9.21 18.19
CA GLU A 236 12.70 -9.26 19.36
C GLU A 236 11.98 -10.59 19.51
N GLY A 237 12.37 -11.62 18.76
CA GLY A 237 11.68 -12.91 18.77
C GLY A 237 10.30 -12.87 18.09
N PHE A 238 10.01 -11.87 17.26
CA PHE A 238 8.90 -11.96 16.32
C PHE A 238 9.25 -12.97 15.23
N PHE A 239 8.74 -14.19 15.39
CA PHE A 239 8.76 -15.20 14.35
C PHE A 239 7.55 -14.98 13.43
N SER A 240 7.77 -14.91 12.11
CA SER A 240 6.65 -14.96 11.19
C SER A 240 6.05 -16.36 11.27
N THR A 241 4.80 -16.50 11.68
CA THR A 241 4.03 -17.75 11.56
C THR A 241 3.57 -18.02 10.11
N ILE A 242 4.03 -17.19 9.17
CA ILE A 242 3.79 -17.35 7.73
C ILE A 242 4.89 -18.27 7.20
N GLU A 243 4.59 -19.57 7.16
CA GLU A 243 5.31 -20.58 6.38
C GLU A 243 4.97 -20.46 4.89
#